data_AF-A0A662CXI2-F1
#
_entry.id   AF-A0A662CXI2-F1
#
_cell.length_a   1.000
_cell.length_b   1.000
_cell.length_c   1.000
_cell.angle_alpha   90.00
_cell.angle_beta   90.00
_cell.angle_gamma   90.00
#
_symmetry.space_group_name_H-M   'P 1'
#
loop_
_entity.id
_entity.type
_entity.pdbx_description
1 polymer ?
#
loop_
_entity_poly.entity_id
_entity_poly.type
_entity_poly.pdbx_seq_one_letter_code
_entity_poly.pdbx_strand_id
1 'polypeptide(L)' 'YLLLWKAIQEAKKRNCEIFNFWGIAPKNKPKHPWQGLTFFKKGFGGYQKDLIHAQDLPMGRRYWLNWMVETFRRIKRGYS' A
#
# COMPACT_ATOMS: atom_id res chain seq x y z
N TYR A 1 -6.00 12.55 -11.75
CA TYR A 1 -7.37 12.41 -11.20
C TYR A 1 -8.31 11.64 -12.14
N LEU A 2 -8.45 12.07 -13.40
CA LEU A 2 -9.44 11.54 -14.36
C LEU A 2 -9.42 10.02 -14.55
N LEU A 3 -8.24 9.40 -14.67
CA LEU A 3 -8.12 7.95 -14.87
C LEU A 3 -8.79 7.14 -13.74
N LEU A 4 -8.54 7.51 -12.48
CA LEU A 4 -9.07 6.81 -11.33
C LEU A 4 -10.58 7.00 -11.20
N TRP A 5 -11.08 8.21 -11.49
CA TRP A 5 -12.51 8.49 -11.55
C TRP A 5 -13.21 7.65 -12.62
N LYS A 6 -12.64 7.58 -13.82
CA LYS A 6 -13.17 6.73 -14.91
C LYS A 6 -13.16 5.25 -14.53
N ALA A 7 -12.12 4.78 -13.84
CA ALA A 7 -12.07 3.41 -13.33
C ALA A 7 -13.17 3.12 -12.30
N ILE A 8 -13.47 4.05 -11.39
CA ILE A 8 -14.57 3.91 -10.42
C ILE A 8 -15.93 3.89 -11.14
N GLN A 9 -16.13 4.78 -12.12
CA GLN A 9 -17.35 4.80 -12.93
C GLN A 9 -17.55 3.49 -13.70
N GLU A 10 -16.47 2.94 -14.27
CA GLU A 10 -16.50 1.67 -14.99
C GLU A 10 -16.79 0.48 -14.06
N ALA A 11 -16.20 0.45 -12.86
CA ALA A 11 -16.52 -0.56 -11.85
C ALA A 11 -18.00 -0.52 -11.45
N LYS A 12 -18.58 0.68 -11.28
CA LYS A 12 -20.02 0.84 -11.03
C LYS A 12 -20.88 0.32 -12.18
N LYS A 13 -20.51 0.61 -13.43
CA LYS A 13 -21.22 0.09 -14.62
C LYS A 13 -21.23 -1.44 -14.67
N ARG A 14 -20.19 -2.08 -14.15
CA ARG A 14 -20.06 -3.54 -14.06
C ARG A 14 -20.74 -4.14 -12.83
N ASN A 15 -21.51 -3.35 -12.08
CA ASN A 15 -22.15 -3.75 -10.82
C ASN A 15 -21.17 -4.25 -9.76
N CYS A 16 -19.92 -3.74 -9.74
CA CYS A 16 -18.99 -4.05 -8.67
C CYS A 16 -19.38 -3.30 -7.38
N GLU A 17 -19.46 -4.02 -6.28
CA GLU A 17 -19.82 -3.45 -4.97
C GLU A 17 -18.64 -2.76 -4.27
N ILE A 18 -17.42 -3.24 -4.52
CA ILE A 18 -16.20 -2.81 -3.81
C ILE A 18 -15.15 -2.34 -4.83
N PHE A 19 -14.63 -1.14 -4.62
CA PHE A 19 -13.47 -0.62 -5.36
C PHE A 19 -12.25 -0.55 -4.43
N ASN A 20 -11.21 -1.33 -4.75
CA ASN A 20 -10.00 -1.41 -3.93
C ASN A 20 -8.95 -0.40 -4.41
N PHE A 21 -8.66 0.62 -3.58
CA PHE A 21 -7.60 1.60 -3.84
C PHE A 21 -6.19 1.10 -3.48
N TRP A 22 -6.05 -0.12 -2.97
CA TRP A 22 -4.79 -0.71 -2.52
C TRP A 22 -4.13 0.06 -1.37
N GLY A 23 -2.82 -0.09 -1.23
CA GLY A 23 -2.06 0.40 -0.08
C GLY A 23 -2.15 1.92 0.10
N ILE A 24 -2.20 2.30 1.38
CA ILE A 24 -2.07 3.67 1.87
C ILE A 24 -0.94 3.72 2.89
N ALA A 25 -0.46 4.94 3.17
CA ALA A 25 0.53 5.18 4.20
C ALA A 25 -0.07 4.84 5.58
N PRO A 26 0.73 4.23 6.48
CA PRO A 26 0.30 3.94 7.83
C PRO A 26 0.07 5.23 8.63
N LYS A 27 -0.88 5.19 9.58
CA LYS A 27 -1.34 6.36 10.34
C LYS A 27 -0.22 7.07 11.10
N ASN A 28 0.78 6.34 11.59
CA ASN A 28 1.83 6.86 12.48
C ASN A 28 3.13 7.25 11.74
N LYS A 29 3.11 7.42 10.42
CA LYS A 29 4.32 7.77 9.62
C LYS A 29 4.09 8.99 8.72
N PRO A 30 4.10 10.21 9.26
CA PRO A 30 3.82 11.43 8.48
C PRO A 30 4.87 11.75 7.40
N LYS A 31 6.07 11.15 7.48
CA LYS A 31 7.12 11.30 6.46
C LYS A 31 7.10 10.20 5.39
N HIS A 32 6.09 9.33 5.40
CA HIS A 32 6.01 8.22 4.46
C HIS A 32 5.79 8.73 3.02
N PRO A 33 6.47 8.17 2.00
CA PRO A 33 6.37 8.65 0.61
C PRO A 33 4.94 8.71 0.06
N TRP A 34 4.06 7.84 0.56
CA TRP A 34 2.67 7.77 0.12
C TRP A 34 1.69 8.69 0.85
N GLN A 35 2.14 9.62 1.70
CA GLN A 35 1.20 10.49 2.42
C GLN A 35 0.30 11.31 1.50
N GLY A 36 0.85 11.94 0.46
CA GLY A 36 0.05 12.66 -0.54
C GLY A 36 -0.94 11.76 -1.27
N LEU A 37 -0.50 10.56 -1.67
CA LEU A 37 -1.36 9.55 -2.31
C LEU A 37 -2.46 9.05 -1.36
N THR A 38 -2.17 8.97 -0.07
CA THR A 38 -3.09 8.52 0.97
C THR A 38 -4.17 9.54 1.23
N PHE A 39 -3.80 10.82 1.35
CA PHE A 39 -4.75 11.92 1.45
C PHE A 39 -5.71 11.90 0.27
N PHE A 40 -5.17 11.75 -0.95
CA PHE A 40 -5.97 11.62 -2.16
C PHE A 40 -6.95 10.44 -2.13
N LYS A 41 -6.48 9.23 -1.78
CA LYS A 41 -7.33 8.02 -1.71
C LYS A 41 -8.41 8.14 -0.65
N LYS A 42 -8.07 8.68 0.53
CA LYS A 42 -9.03 8.89 1.64
C LYS A 42 -10.12 9.91 1.28
N GLY A 43 -9.83 10.86 0.40
CA GLY A 43 -10.82 11.84 -0.08
C GLY A 43 -12.02 11.24 -0.81
N PHE A 44 -11.91 10.01 -1.34
CA PHE A 44 -13.05 9.31 -1.96
C PHE A 44 -13.99 8.65 -0.94
N GLY A 45 -13.65 8.69 0.35
CA GLY A 45 -14.37 8.01 1.41
C GLY A 45 -13.99 6.52 1.53
N GLY A 46 -14.88 5.73 2.14
CA GLY A 46 -14.67 4.30 2.41
C GLY A 46 -13.99 4.02 3.74
N TYR A 47 -13.40 2.83 3.86
CA TYR A 47 -12.74 2.38 5.08
C TYR A 47 -11.33 1.86 4.79
N GLN A 48 -10.45 1.96 5.79
CA GLN A 48 -9.12 1.37 5.77
C GLN A 48 -9.19 -0.04 6.37
N LYS A 49 -8.69 -1.03 5.63
CA LYS A 49 -8.53 -2.41 6.12
C LYS A 49 -7.04 -2.71 6.26
N ASP A 50 -6.59 -2.85 7.50
CA ASP A 50 -5.22 -3.21 7.81
C ASP A 50 -5.09 -4.74 7.80
N LEU A 51 -4.30 -5.26 6.87
CA LEU A 51 -4.01 -6.68 6.75
C LEU A 51 -2.70 -6.98 7.49
N ILE A 52 -2.55 -8.23 7.91
CA ILE A 52 -1.28 -8.70 8.48
C ILE A 52 -0.16 -8.56 7.46
N HIS A 53 1.04 -8.26 7.95
CA HIS A 53 2.21 -8.21 7.10
C HIS A 53 2.51 -9.58 6.49
N ALA A 54 3.16 -9.59 5.32
CA ALA A 54 3.67 -10.83 4.73
C ALA A 54 4.65 -11.52 5.69
N GLN A 55 4.54 -12.84 5.79
CA GLN A 55 5.40 -13.65 6.65
C GLN A 55 6.30 -14.52 5.78
N ASP A 56 7.60 -14.43 6.00
CA ASP A 56 8.58 -15.25 5.30
C ASP A 56 8.97 -16.44 6.18
N LEU A 57 9.07 -17.63 5.57
CA LEU A 57 9.65 -18.82 6.19
C LEU A 57 11.12 -18.96 5.74
N PRO A 58 12.12 -18.74 6.62
CA PRO A 58 13.52 -18.81 6.22
C PRO A 58 13.95 -20.26 5.95
N MET A 59 14.12 -20.60 4.67
CA MET A 59 14.51 -21.96 4.23
C MET A 59 16.04 -22.22 4.29
N GLY A 60 16.86 -21.18 4.50
CA GLY A 60 18.32 -21.34 4.56
C GLY A 60 19.08 -20.04 4.83
N ARG A 61 20.40 -20.16 5.05
CA ARG A 61 21.25 -19.03 5.50
C ARG A 61 21.30 -17.85 4.55
N ARG A 62 21.11 -18.07 3.24
CA ARG A 62 21.09 -17.00 2.22
C ARG A 62 19.93 -16.01 2.41
N TYR A 63 18.85 -16.42 3.10
CA TYR A 63 17.73 -15.54 3.43
C TYR A 63 18.20 -14.31 4.21
N TRP A 64 19.14 -14.48 5.15
CA TRP A 64 19.65 -13.38 5.98
C TRP A 64 20.39 -12.32 5.17
N LEU A 65 21.11 -12.71 4.10
CA LEU A 65 21.74 -11.76 3.19
C LEU A 65 20.69 -10.92 2.45
N ASN A 66 19.64 -11.56 1.92
CA ASN A 66 18.56 -10.84 1.26
C ASN A 66 17.81 -9.92 2.24
N TRP A 67 17.50 -10.43 3.45
CA TRP A 67 16.82 -9.68 4.50
C TRP A 67 17.58 -8.41 4.89
N MET A 68 18.91 -8.45 4.98
CA MET A 68 19.72 -7.26 5.24
C MET A 68 19.62 -6.24 4.10
N VAL A 69 19.72 -6.70 2.85
CA VAL A 69 19.61 -5.83 1.67
C VAL A 69 18.22 -5.18 1.60
N GLU A 70 17.16 -5.96 1.81
CA GLU A 70 15.79 -5.47 1.83
C GLU A 70 15.54 -4.48 2.97
N THR A 71 16.06 -4.77 4.16
CA THR A 71 15.97 -3.87 5.31
C THR A 71 16.63 -2.53 5.01
N PHE A 72 17.83 -2.54 4.41
CA PHE A 72 18.50 -1.30 4.00
C PHE A 72 17.70 -0.53 2.94
N ARG A 73 17.16 -1.22 1.93
CA ARG A 73 16.32 -0.61 0.89
C ARG A 73 15.03 -0.01 1.47
N ARG A 74 14.42 -0.68 2.45
CA ARG A 74 13.21 -0.21 3.16
C ARG A 74 13.48 1.11 3.89
N ILE A 75 14.60 1.18 4.61
CA ILE A 75 15.03 2.40 5.31
C ILE A 75 15.30 3.52 4.31
N LYS A 76 16.12 3.27 3.28
CA LYS A 76 16.48 4.27 2.26
C LYS A 76 15.27 4.88 1.56
N ARG A 77 14.22 4.09 1.34
CA ARG A 77 12.98 4.53 0.68
C ARG A 77 11.98 5.21 1.63
N GLY A 78 12.28 5.30 2.92
CA GLY A 78 11.37 5.91 3.91
C GLY A 78 10.14 5.06 4.23
N TYR A 79 10.22 3.75 3.99
CA TYR A 79 9.16 2.78 4.33
C TYR A 79 9.32 2.21 5.75
N SER A 80 10.50 2.40 6.37
CA SER A 80 10.77 2.01 7.76
C SER A 80 10.03 2.85 8.79
#